data_AF-A0A852Z9F6-F1
#
_entry.id   AF-A0A852Z9F6-F1
#
_cell.length_a   1.000
_cell.length_b   1.000
_cell.length_c   1.000
_cell.angle_alpha   90.00
_cell.angle_beta   90.00
_cell.angle_gamma   90.00
#
_symmetry.space_group_name_H-M   'P 1'
#
loop_
_entity.id
_entity.type
_entity.pdbx_description
1 polymer ?
#
loop_
_entity_poly.entity_id
_entity_poly.type
_entity_poly.pdbx_seq_one_letter_code
_entity_poly.pdbx_strand_id
1 'polypeptide(L)'
;MTRRIEHRSTSHRPARHIHAALVDTDYLRARLTELGGDVAELVSHSATEDGVHFRTRQRIPDRDLPAVLRPVLPGSTLLERSETWRERDPEHFTGEVAAMLRGVPGSVTASLWLRDLEEEHNGDAEPTAGEPEVEKLPDVSEFLLQGEIRVKLPLLADKPEELLERWVRTLIEQECEFTHRWLSGVR
;
A
#
# COMPACT_ATOMS: atom_id res chain seq x y z
N MET A 1 -6.73 -5.25 -20.86
CA MET A 1 -7.99 -5.03 -20.12
C MET A 1 -7.72 -4.14 -18.91
N THR A 2 -8.76 -3.61 -18.28
CA THR A 2 -8.68 -2.78 -17.06
C THR A 2 -9.52 -3.43 -15.96
N ARG A 3 -9.00 -3.54 -14.74
CA ARG A 3 -9.71 -4.04 -13.56
C ARG A 3 -9.57 -3.06 -12.40
N ARG A 4 -10.63 -2.87 -11.62
CA ARG A 4 -10.61 -1.98 -10.45
C ARG A 4 -9.97 -2.68 -9.26
N ILE A 5 -9.23 -1.92 -8.47
CA ILE A 5 -8.72 -2.35 -7.16
C ILE A 5 -9.18 -1.36 -6.11
N GLU A 6 -9.58 -1.89 -4.95
CA GLU A 6 -9.90 -1.12 -3.76
C GLU A 6 -9.34 -1.84 -2.54
N HIS A 7 -8.63 -1.12 -1.68
CA HIS A 7 -8.18 -1.62 -0.38
C HIS A 7 -8.53 -0.59 0.69
N ARG A 8 -9.03 -1.07 1.83
CA ARG A 8 -9.37 -0.25 2.99
C ARG A 8 -8.82 -0.91 4.24
N SER A 9 -8.21 -0.11 5.10
CA SER A 9 -7.73 -0.55 6.42
C SER A 9 -7.89 0.56 7.45
N THR A 10 -8.00 0.16 8.71
CA THR A 10 -8.09 1.07 9.86
C THR A 10 -6.88 0.91 10.78
N SER A 11 -6.62 1.92 11.60
CA SER A 11 -5.51 1.93 12.55
C SER A 11 -5.88 2.62 13.85
N HIS A 12 -5.30 2.17 14.96
CA HIS A 12 -5.40 2.81 16.28
C HIS A 12 -4.52 4.06 16.42
N ARG A 13 -3.86 4.49 15.34
CA ARG A 13 -2.97 5.66 15.31
C ARG A 13 -3.64 6.79 14.54
N PRO A 14 -3.44 8.06 14.93
CA PRO A 14 -3.85 9.20 14.12
C PRO A 14 -3.23 9.19 12.71
N ALA A 15 -3.98 9.70 11.73
CA ALA A 15 -3.63 9.81 10.33
C ALA A 15 -2.28 10.51 10.14
N ARG A 16 -2.02 11.61 10.85
CA ARG A 16 -0.71 12.30 10.79
C ARG A 16 0.48 11.40 11.09
N HIS A 17 0.36 10.45 12.02
CA HIS A 17 1.46 9.57 12.39
C HIS A 17 1.73 8.52 11.31
N ILE A 18 0.66 8.01 10.69
CA ILE A 18 0.77 7.09 9.56
C ILE A 18 1.36 7.83 8.36
N HIS A 19 0.83 9.02 8.03
CA HIS A 19 1.35 9.84 6.94
C HIS A 19 2.83 10.15 7.11
N ALA A 20 3.24 10.59 8.31
CA ALA A 20 4.63 10.89 8.62
C ALA A 20 5.55 9.69 8.36
N ALA A 21 5.11 8.46 8.69
CA ALA A 21 5.87 7.26 8.36
C ALA A 21 5.89 7.00 6.84
N LEU A 22 4.74 7.02 6.16
CA LEU A 22 4.64 6.71 4.73
C LEU A 22 5.52 7.60 3.83
N VAL A 23 5.84 8.81 4.28
CA VAL A 23 6.70 9.76 3.55
C VAL A 23 8.14 9.84 4.09
N ASP A 24 8.46 9.14 5.19
CA ASP A 24 9.78 9.17 5.81
C ASP A 24 10.80 8.30 5.05
N THR A 25 12.02 8.80 4.85
CA THR A 25 13.01 8.07 4.05
C THR A 25 13.56 6.82 4.73
N ASP A 26 13.62 6.78 6.06
CA ASP A 26 14.12 5.62 6.78
C ASP A 26 13.07 4.51 6.80
N TYR A 27 11.80 4.88 7.02
CA TYR A 27 10.66 3.99 6.82
C TYR A 27 10.66 3.40 5.40
N LEU A 28 10.77 4.25 4.37
CA LEU A 28 10.73 3.81 2.97
C LEU A 28 11.85 2.82 2.65
N ARG A 29 13.08 3.09 3.11
CA ARG A 29 14.22 2.17 2.94
C ARG A 29 14.04 0.87 3.72
N ALA A 30 13.53 0.94 4.94
CA ALA A 30 13.27 -0.25 5.75
C ALA A 30 12.22 -1.15 5.10
N ARG A 31 11.10 -0.57 4.64
CA ARG A 31 10.05 -1.29 3.91
C ARG A 31 10.58 -1.97 2.66
N LEU A 32 11.39 -1.25 1.87
CA LEU A 32 12.05 -1.79 0.68
C LEU A 32 13.01 -2.94 1.01
N THR A 33 13.73 -2.84 2.12
CA THR A 33 14.65 -3.90 2.56
C THR A 33 13.90 -5.18 2.93
N GLU A 34 12.75 -5.06 3.60
CA GLU A 34 11.99 -6.21 4.05
C GLU A 34 11.13 -6.83 2.93
N LEU A 35 10.43 -5.99 2.15
CA LEU A 35 9.43 -6.44 1.18
C LEU A 35 9.91 -6.42 -0.28
N GLY A 36 10.99 -5.69 -0.59
CA GLY A 36 11.42 -5.40 -1.97
C GLY A 36 12.37 -6.41 -2.60
N GLY A 37 12.73 -7.49 -1.90
CA GLY A 37 13.63 -8.53 -2.40
C GLY A 37 15.08 -8.07 -2.62
N ASP A 38 15.83 -8.81 -3.46
CA ASP A 38 17.30 -8.66 -3.55
C ASP A 38 17.77 -7.36 -4.21
N VAL A 39 16.89 -6.61 -4.88
CA VAL A 39 17.17 -5.24 -5.33
C VAL A 39 15.97 -4.40 -4.98
N ALA A 40 16.16 -3.44 -4.09
CA ALA A 40 15.16 -2.48 -3.69
C ALA A 40 15.84 -1.14 -3.41
N GLU A 41 15.31 -0.06 -3.97
CA GLU A 41 15.96 1.25 -3.98
C GLU A 41 14.93 2.37 -3.86
N LEU A 42 15.21 3.34 -2.99
CA LEU A 42 14.56 4.64 -3.01
C LEU A 42 15.28 5.52 -4.05
N VAL A 43 14.73 5.56 -5.26
CA VAL A 43 15.35 6.19 -6.44
C VAL A 43 15.37 7.72 -6.32
N SER A 44 14.31 8.30 -5.79
CA SER A 44 14.23 9.75 -5.53
C SER A 44 13.24 10.03 -4.41
N HIS A 45 13.48 11.10 -3.66
CA HIS A 45 12.57 11.63 -2.65
C HIS A 45 12.69 13.15 -2.64
N SER A 46 11.56 13.85 -2.59
CA SER A 46 11.47 15.30 -2.56
C SER A 46 10.30 15.70 -1.68
N ALA A 47 10.55 16.48 -0.65
CA ALA A 47 9.53 17.11 0.19
C ALA A 47 9.54 18.61 -0.07
N THR A 48 8.37 19.17 -0.40
CA THR A 48 8.14 20.60 -0.61
C THR A 48 6.93 21.05 0.19
N GLU A 49 6.61 22.35 0.17
CA GLU A 49 5.40 22.89 0.78
C GLU A 49 4.12 22.28 0.17
N ASP A 50 4.17 21.88 -1.11
CA ASP A 50 3.05 21.26 -1.82
C ASP A 50 2.85 19.76 -1.51
N GLY A 51 3.75 19.17 -0.71
CA GLY A 51 3.70 17.76 -0.31
C GLY A 51 4.98 16.99 -0.61
N VAL A 52 4.88 15.65 -0.57
CA VAL A 52 6.02 14.75 -0.78
C VAL A 52 5.83 13.95 -2.05
N HIS A 53 6.90 13.85 -2.85
CA HIS A 53 6.97 12.97 -4.01
C HIS A 53 8.18 12.06 -3.89
N PHE A 54 8.00 10.77 -4.16
CA PHE A 54 9.11 9.85 -4.18
C PHE A 54 8.90 8.73 -5.21
N ARG A 55 10.01 8.11 -5.59
CA ARG A 55 10.05 6.98 -6.51
C ARG A 55 10.83 5.85 -5.89
N THR A 56 10.28 4.65 -5.98
CA THR A 56 10.96 3.43 -5.58
C THR A 56 11.11 2.50 -6.77
N ARG A 57 12.12 1.65 -6.69
CA ARG A 57 12.32 0.55 -7.63
C ARG A 57 12.63 -0.70 -6.84
N GLN A 58 11.96 -1.80 -7.15
CA GLN A 58 12.26 -3.08 -6.54
C GLN A 58 12.16 -4.22 -7.55
N ARG A 59 12.98 -5.25 -7.39
CA ARG A 59 12.88 -6.48 -8.17
C ARG A 59 11.84 -7.35 -7.51
N ILE A 60 10.85 -7.77 -8.28
CA ILE A 60 9.91 -8.79 -7.83
C ILE A 60 10.55 -10.16 -8.13
N PRO A 61 10.81 -10.99 -7.11
CA PRO A 61 11.27 -12.36 -7.32
C PRO A 61 10.26 -13.18 -8.13
N ASP A 62 10.73 -14.08 -8.99
CA ASP A 62 9.84 -14.94 -9.79
C ASP A 62 8.87 -15.77 -8.94
N ARG A 63 9.31 -16.16 -7.73
CA ARG A 63 8.44 -16.87 -6.78
C ARG A 63 7.22 -16.05 -6.34
N ASP A 64 7.36 -14.73 -6.30
CA ASP A 64 6.33 -13.80 -5.84
C ASP A 64 5.45 -13.35 -7.00
N LEU A 65 5.92 -13.48 -8.25
CA LEU A 65 5.11 -13.23 -9.43
C LEU A 65 4.06 -14.33 -9.64
N PRO A 66 2.84 -13.96 -10.10
CA PRO A 66 1.85 -14.93 -10.56
C PRO A 66 2.45 -15.89 -11.60
N ALA A 67 2.27 -17.20 -11.41
CA ALA A 67 2.88 -18.22 -12.24
C ALA A 67 2.59 -18.06 -13.75
N VAL A 68 1.40 -17.54 -14.09
CA VAL A 68 0.99 -17.26 -15.48
C VAL A 68 1.86 -16.20 -16.17
N LEU A 69 2.50 -15.30 -15.40
CA LEU A 69 3.33 -14.23 -15.95
C LEU A 69 4.78 -14.66 -16.16
N ARG A 70 5.25 -15.71 -15.45
CA ARG A 70 6.65 -16.18 -15.50
C ARG A 70 7.17 -16.49 -16.92
N PRO A 71 6.39 -17.09 -17.84
CA PRO A 71 6.89 -17.38 -19.19
C PRO A 71 7.15 -16.14 -20.06
N VAL A 72 6.50 -15.01 -19.73
CA VAL A 72 6.61 -13.75 -20.49
C VAL A 72 7.61 -12.80 -19.81
N LEU A 73 7.93 -13.07 -18.56
CA LEU A 73 8.76 -12.22 -17.73
C LEU A 73 10.22 -12.66 -17.81
N PRO A 74 11.17 -11.73 -18.04
CA PRO A 74 12.55 -12.00 -17.71
C PRO A 74 12.64 -12.27 -16.19
N GLY A 75 13.52 -13.17 -15.76
CA GLY A 75 13.74 -13.56 -14.35
C GLY A 75 14.27 -12.45 -13.42
N SER A 76 14.00 -11.19 -13.75
CA SER A 76 14.46 -9.98 -13.08
C SER A 76 13.48 -8.82 -13.29
N THR A 77 12.16 -9.09 -13.17
CA THR A 77 11.13 -8.05 -13.36
C THR A 77 11.28 -6.95 -12.32
N LEU A 78 11.37 -5.69 -12.78
CA LEU A 78 11.47 -4.53 -11.90
C LEU A 78 10.11 -3.85 -11.79
N LEU A 79 9.63 -3.67 -10.57
CA LEU A 79 8.55 -2.76 -10.24
C LEU A 79 9.13 -1.36 -10.04
N GLU A 80 8.69 -0.41 -10.84
CA GLU A 80 8.93 1.01 -10.61
C GLU A 80 7.65 1.63 -10.08
N ARG A 81 7.73 2.29 -8.92
CA ARG A 81 6.61 2.97 -8.28
C ARG A 81 6.94 4.44 -8.09
N SER A 82 5.93 5.27 -8.32
CA SER A 82 5.93 6.70 -8.05
C SER A 82 4.76 6.98 -7.13
N GLU A 83 4.98 7.74 -6.07
CA GLU A 83 3.93 8.16 -5.14
C GLU A 83 4.03 9.66 -4.87
N THR A 84 2.87 10.31 -4.74
CA THR A 84 2.76 11.67 -4.24
C THR A 84 1.80 11.68 -3.06
N TRP A 85 2.10 12.49 -2.04
CA TRP A 85 1.29 12.73 -0.87
C TRP A 85 1.13 14.23 -0.64
N ARG A 86 -0.10 14.66 -0.28
CA ARG A 86 -0.45 16.04 0.05
C ARG A 86 -1.45 16.07 1.18
N GLU A 87 -1.30 17.01 2.10
CA GLU A 87 -2.36 17.34 3.06
C GLU A 87 -3.41 18.21 2.35
N ARG A 88 -4.69 17.82 2.44
CA ARG A 88 -5.80 18.53 1.79
C ARG A 88 -6.58 19.38 2.77
N ASP A 89 -6.84 18.81 3.94
CA ASP A 89 -7.46 19.44 5.10
C ASP A 89 -6.68 18.97 6.34
N PRO A 90 -6.81 19.63 7.51
CA PRO A 90 -6.14 19.18 8.73
C PRO A 90 -6.43 17.71 9.00
N GLU A 91 -5.38 16.90 9.20
CA GLU A 91 -5.46 15.44 9.43
C GLU A 91 -6.07 14.62 8.28
N HIS A 92 -6.18 15.21 7.08
CA HIS A 92 -6.66 14.52 5.87
C HIS A 92 -5.61 14.62 4.75
N PHE A 93 -4.99 13.49 4.48
CA PHE A 93 -3.97 13.35 3.46
C PHE A 93 -4.52 12.62 2.24
N THR A 94 -4.13 13.08 1.06
CA THR A 94 -4.43 12.41 -0.21
C THR A 94 -3.16 12.11 -0.96
N GLY A 95 -3.18 11.04 -1.73
CA GLY A 95 -2.05 10.65 -2.54
C GLY A 95 -2.43 10.06 -3.87
N GLU A 96 -1.42 9.87 -4.70
CA GLU A 96 -1.53 9.19 -5.98
C GLU A 96 -0.36 8.23 -6.12
N VAL A 97 -0.64 7.04 -6.62
CA VAL A 97 0.34 5.99 -6.90
C VAL A 97 0.27 5.64 -8.38
N ALA A 98 1.43 5.57 -9.02
CA ALA A 98 1.61 4.95 -10.32
C ALA A 98 2.71 3.88 -10.22
N ALA A 99 2.39 2.66 -10.63
CA ALA A 99 3.31 1.52 -10.62
C ALA A 99 3.37 0.85 -12.00
N MET A 100 4.55 0.42 -12.42
CA MET A 100 4.78 -0.27 -13.69
C MET A 100 5.75 -1.43 -13.51
N LEU A 101 5.46 -2.56 -14.15
CA LEU A 101 6.37 -3.70 -14.22
C LEU A 101 7.19 -3.62 -15.51
N ARG A 102 8.50 -3.43 -15.42
CA ARG A 102 9.39 -3.45 -16.58
C ARG A 102 9.37 -4.81 -17.26
N GLY A 103 9.12 -4.82 -18.57
CA GLY A 103 9.01 -6.04 -19.38
C GLY A 103 7.58 -6.59 -19.48
N VAL A 104 6.66 -6.15 -18.62
CA VAL A 104 5.21 -6.40 -18.80
C VAL A 104 4.57 -5.11 -19.32
N PRO A 105 3.69 -5.17 -20.32
CA PRO A 105 2.80 -4.06 -20.62
C PRO A 105 1.67 -4.01 -19.57
N GLY A 106 2.04 -3.75 -18.31
CA GLY A 106 1.19 -3.72 -17.13
C GLY A 106 1.46 -2.51 -16.24
N SER A 107 0.40 -1.86 -15.78
CA SER A 107 0.47 -0.68 -14.90
C SER A 107 -0.64 -0.66 -13.86
N VAL A 108 -0.37 -0.05 -12.73
CA VAL A 108 -1.36 0.26 -11.69
C VAL A 108 -1.38 1.77 -11.47
N THR A 109 -2.56 2.36 -11.40
CA THR A 109 -2.75 3.75 -10.99
C THR A 109 -3.82 3.81 -9.91
N ALA A 110 -3.56 4.47 -8.80
CA ALA A 110 -4.49 4.58 -7.69
C ALA A 110 -4.45 5.94 -7.01
N SER A 111 -5.59 6.36 -6.47
CA SER A 111 -5.72 7.46 -5.52
C SER A 111 -5.72 6.89 -4.11
N LEU A 112 -5.14 7.66 -3.18
CA LEU A 112 -5.02 7.32 -1.77
C LEU A 112 -5.71 8.38 -0.92
N TRP A 113 -6.32 7.94 0.18
CA TRP A 113 -6.86 8.80 1.23
C TRP A 113 -6.44 8.24 2.57
N LEU A 114 -6.06 9.13 3.48
CA LEU A 114 -5.70 8.81 4.85
C LEU A 114 -6.26 9.91 5.74
N ARG A 115 -7.15 9.56 6.66
CA ARG A 115 -7.85 10.52 7.51
C ARG A 115 -8.18 9.92 8.87
N ASP A 116 -8.31 10.78 9.88
CA ASP A 116 -8.89 10.37 11.16
C ASP A 116 -10.37 9.99 10.96
N LEU A 117 -10.81 8.97 11.70
CA LEU A 117 -12.20 8.63 11.86
C LEU A 117 -12.81 9.60 12.87
N GLU A 118 -14.03 10.06 12.60
CA GLU A 118 -14.80 10.78 13.61
C GLU A 118 -15.08 9.82 14.77
N GLU A 119 -14.87 10.26 16.02
CA GLU A 119 -15.22 9.45 17.18
C GLU A 119 -16.71 9.10 17.13
N GLU A 120 -17.03 7.83 16.88
CA GLU A 120 -18.37 7.33 17.15
C GLU A 120 -18.59 7.47 18.67
N HIS A 121 -19.43 8.44 19.06
CA HIS A 121 -19.95 8.52 20.42
C HIS A 121 -20.77 7.24 20.67
N ASN A 122 -20.12 6.20 21.19
CA ASN A 122 -20.79 5.06 21.80
C ASN A 122 -21.44 5.53 23.11
N GLY A 123 -22.54 6.28 22.98
CA GLY A 123 -23.49 6.49 24.05
C GLY A 123 -24.24 5.19 24.30
N ASP A 124 -24.23 4.73 25.55
CA ASP A 124 -25.21 3.82 26.15
C ASP A 124 -25.12 2.32 25.81
N ALA A 125 -23.92 1.73 25.79
CA ALA A 125 -23.81 0.27 25.95
C ALA A 125 -23.68 -0.07 27.46
N GLU A 126 -24.73 -0.64 28.05
CA GLU A 126 -24.65 -1.24 29.40
C GLU A 126 -23.56 -2.32 29.42
N PRO A 127 -22.65 -2.33 30.42
CA PRO A 127 -21.58 -3.31 30.49
C PRO A 127 -22.18 -4.70 30.72
N THR A 128 -22.17 -5.52 29.67
CA THR A 128 -22.56 -6.93 29.77
C THR A 128 -21.42 -7.67 30.44
N ALA A 129 -21.66 -8.21 31.65
CA ALA A 129 -20.68 -8.99 32.37
C ALA A 129 -20.41 -10.32 31.65
N GLY A 130 -19.33 -10.38 30.86
CA GLY A 130 -18.92 -11.58 30.17
C GLY A 130 -17.48 -11.47 29.65
N GLU A 131 -16.60 -12.28 30.25
CA GLU A 131 -15.19 -12.54 29.89
C GLU A 131 -14.25 -11.31 29.86
N PRO A 132 -12.95 -11.47 30.22
CA PRO A 132 -11.97 -10.42 29.97
C PRO A 132 -11.77 -10.32 28.45
N GLU A 133 -12.60 -9.54 27.76
CA GLU A 133 -12.27 -9.04 26.44
C GLU A 133 -10.95 -8.27 26.58
N VAL A 134 -9.93 -8.71 25.84
CA VAL A 134 -8.76 -7.86 25.61
C VAL A 134 -9.30 -6.62 24.92
N GLU A 135 -9.40 -5.52 25.68
CA GLU A 135 -9.99 -4.26 25.23
C GLU A 135 -9.23 -3.81 23.98
N LYS A 136 -9.83 -4.07 22.80
CA LYS A 136 -9.24 -3.71 21.52
C LYS A 136 -9.22 -2.18 21.47
N LEU A 137 -8.05 -1.59 21.23
CA LEU A 137 -7.95 -0.15 21.05
C LEU A 137 -8.95 0.31 19.96
N PRO A 138 -9.58 1.48 20.11
CA PRO A 138 -10.51 1.97 19.09
C PRO A 138 -9.75 2.27 17.80
N ASP A 139 -10.40 2.08 16.66
CA ASP A 139 -9.88 2.55 15.38
C ASP A 139 -9.95 4.09 15.35
N VAL A 140 -8.83 4.73 15.05
CA VAL A 140 -8.64 6.20 15.09
C VAL A 140 -8.53 6.80 13.69
N SER A 141 -7.99 6.05 12.73
CA SER A 141 -7.85 6.51 11.35
C SER A 141 -8.14 5.41 10.34
N GLU A 142 -8.39 5.85 9.10
CA GLU A 142 -8.69 5.01 7.96
C GLU A 142 -7.77 5.34 6.78
N PHE A 143 -7.26 4.30 6.14
CA PHE A 143 -6.57 4.35 4.86
C PHE A 143 -7.42 3.71 3.77
N LEU A 144 -7.57 4.41 2.63
CA LEU A 144 -8.27 3.94 1.46
C LEU A 144 -7.37 4.08 0.23
N LEU A 145 -7.27 3.02 -0.55
CA LEU A 145 -6.67 2.99 -1.88
C LEU A 145 -7.74 2.59 -2.88
N GLN A 146 -7.96 3.40 -3.91
CA GLN A 146 -8.83 3.05 -5.04
C GLN A 146 -8.12 3.29 -6.36
N GLY A 147 -8.17 2.34 -7.27
CA GLY A 147 -7.44 2.45 -8.52
C GLY A 147 -7.82 1.44 -9.59
N GLU A 148 -6.96 1.39 -10.59
CA GLU A 148 -7.10 0.53 -11.75
C GLU A 148 -5.80 -0.18 -12.06
N ILE A 149 -5.92 -1.46 -12.41
CA ILE A 149 -4.86 -2.30 -12.93
C ILE A 149 -5.12 -2.47 -14.43
N ARG A 150 -4.12 -2.14 -15.25
CA ARG A 150 -4.17 -2.33 -16.71
C ARG A 150 -3.11 -3.32 -17.11
N VAL A 151 -3.49 -4.33 -17.88
CA VAL A 151 -2.59 -5.37 -18.39
C VAL A 151 -2.89 -5.64 -19.85
N LYS A 152 -1.86 -5.81 -20.68
CA LYS A 152 -1.99 -6.19 -22.09
C LYS A 152 -1.26 -7.50 -22.38
N LEU A 153 -1.91 -8.63 -22.10
CA LEU A 153 -1.33 -9.97 -22.36
C LEU A 153 -2.20 -10.74 -23.37
N PRO A 154 -1.93 -10.62 -24.68
CA PRO A 154 -2.82 -11.12 -25.73
C PRO A 154 -2.81 -12.65 -25.94
N LEU A 155 -1.87 -13.41 -25.34
CA LEU A 155 -1.64 -14.83 -25.65
C LEU A 155 -1.65 -15.78 -24.45
N LEU A 156 -1.93 -15.29 -23.24
CA LEU A 156 -2.01 -16.13 -22.04
C LEU A 156 -3.48 -16.52 -21.78
N ALA A 157 -3.74 -17.82 -21.59
CA ALA A 157 -5.04 -18.34 -21.18
C ALA A 157 -5.39 -17.95 -19.73
N ASP A 158 -6.69 -18.04 -19.40
CA ASP A 158 -7.36 -17.78 -18.12
C ASP A 158 -6.87 -16.57 -17.29
N LYS A 159 -7.55 -15.45 -17.54
CA LYS A 159 -7.72 -14.27 -16.65
C LYS A 159 -6.47 -13.77 -15.89
N PRO A 160 -5.40 -13.37 -16.61
CA PRO A 160 -4.18 -12.85 -15.98
C PRO A 160 -4.42 -11.61 -15.11
N GLU A 161 -5.45 -10.81 -15.41
CA GLU A 161 -5.84 -9.65 -14.62
C GLU A 161 -6.30 -10.02 -13.21
N GLU A 162 -7.00 -11.15 -13.04
CA GLU A 162 -7.49 -11.57 -11.72
C GLU A 162 -6.35 -12.01 -10.81
N LEU A 163 -5.38 -12.71 -11.37
CA LEU A 163 -4.19 -13.14 -10.66
C LEU A 163 -3.30 -11.96 -10.29
N LEU A 164 -3.13 -10.99 -11.20
CA LEU A 164 -2.37 -9.79 -10.90
C LEU A 164 -3.05 -8.95 -9.83
N GLU A 165 -4.38 -8.77 -9.87
CA GLU A 165 -5.09 -8.04 -8.82
C GLU A 165 -4.91 -8.70 -7.46
N ARG A 166 -5.09 -10.02 -7.36
CA ARG A 166 -4.88 -10.74 -6.09
C ARG A 166 -3.47 -10.53 -5.56
N TRP A 167 -2.47 -10.59 -6.42
CA TRP A 167 -1.09 -10.34 -6.05
C TRP A 167 -0.86 -8.90 -5.56
N VAL A 168 -1.40 -7.90 -6.28
CA VAL A 168 -1.31 -6.49 -5.84
C VAL A 168 -2.00 -6.30 -4.48
N ARG A 169 -3.13 -6.95 -4.22
CA ARG A 169 -3.80 -6.91 -2.90
C ARG A 169 -2.90 -7.46 -1.80
N THR A 170 -2.27 -8.61 -2.03
CA THR A 170 -1.31 -9.19 -1.08
C THR A 170 -0.13 -8.26 -0.80
N LEU A 171 0.40 -7.58 -1.82
CA LEU A 171 1.45 -6.58 -1.60
C LEU A 171 0.97 -5.41 -0.73
N ILE A 172 -0.23 -4.88 -0.99
CA ILE A 172 -0.80 -3.79 -0.19
C ILE A 172 -0.98 -4.22 1.28
N GLU A 173 -1.51 -5.43 1.50
CA GLU A 173 -1.68 -5.99 2.84
C GLU A 173 -0.34 -6.10 3.59
N GLN A 174 0.70 -6.63 2.93
CA GLN A 174 2.05 -6.70 3.50
C GLN A 174 2.63 -5.32 3.83
N GLU A 175 2.42 -4.32 2.98
CA GLU A 175 2.85 -2.95 3.25
C GLU A 175 2.10 -2.34 4.45
N CYS A 176 0.80 -2.59 4.59
CA CYS A 176 0.01 -2.14 5.75
C CYS A 176 0.48 -2.82 7.04
N GLU A 177 0.72 -4.13 7.03
CA GLU A 177 1.27 -4.88 8.16
C GLU A 177 2.65 -4.36 8.57
N PHE A 178 3.53 -4.12 7.60
CA PHE A 178 4.84 -3.49 7.84
C PHE A 178 4.68 -2.12 8.50
N THR A 179 3.77 -1.28 8.00
CA THR A 179 3.48 0.05 8.56
C THR A 179 3.06 -0.05 10.03
N HIS A 180 2.15 -0.98 10.34
CA HIS A 180 1.67 -1.21 11.70
C HIS A 180 2.78 -1.66 12.65
N ARG A 181 3.64 -2.59 12.24
CA ARG A 181 4.80 -3.02 13.05
C ARG A 181 5.83 -1.90 13.23
N TRP A 182 6.14 -1.17 12.16
CA TRP A 182 7.05 -0.03 12.23
C TRP A 182 6.60 1.00 13.26
N LEU A 183 5.31 1.37 13.23
CA LEU A 183 4.73 2.36 14.14
C LEU A 183 4.59 1.85 15.57
N SER A 184 4.43 0.54 15.79
CA SER A 184 4.42 -0.05 17.13
C SER A 184 5.80 -0.10 17.78
N GLY A 185 6.87 0.10 17.01
CA GLY A 185 8.24 -0.02 17.48
C GLY A 185 8.70 -1.48 17.67
N VAL A 186 7.86 -2.44 17.30
CA VAL A 186 8.20 -3.87 17.30
C VAL A 186 9.01 -4.15 16.03
N ARG A 187 10.32 -4.31 16.20
CA ARG A 187 11.24 -4.70 15.12
C ARG A 187 11.22 -6.20 14.93
#